data_AF-A0A7X0HE07-F1
#
_entry.id   AF-A0A7X0HE07-F1
#
_cell.length_a   1.000
_cell.length_b   1.000
_cell.length_c   1.000
_cell.angle_alpha   90.00
_cell.angle_beta   90.00
_cell.angle_gamma   90.00
#
_symmetry.space_group_name_H-M   'P 1'
#
loop_
_entity.id
_entity.type
_entity.pdbx_description
1 polymer ?
#
loop_
_entity_poly.entity_id
_entity_poly.type
_entity_poly.pdbx_seq_one_letter_code
_entity_poly.pdbx_strand_id
1 'polypeptide(L)'
;MNASDTSSPRLNALAALGESTEDNRAELIEAAWLTGTRNPAELASVAGVARDTVYADLAARGIDRQDRDAAPARRPESVGAAAVDAVARQAADVFEPLSHSHDPGPLTTAGWQLALAYRSIAALLLDELADADREETAEELSDRLQIALHHSHVYRASRSTPRRLGAQTGRTDAEISVLQPLPSAATVTLTLHSGETLTVRFGREEDTGLTTLSTDSPLLDTTLEAHDHLELHTALDTVAQVLTRHM
;
A
#
# COMPACT_ATOMS: atom_id res chain seq x y z
N MET A 1 28.49 -11.03 17.91
CA MET A 1 27.22 -11.28 18.61
C MET A 1 26.36 -10.06 18.33
N ASN A 2 25.69 -10.07 17.18
CA ASN A 2 24.99 -8.89 16.65
C ASN A 2 23.59 -8.88 17.26
N ALA A 3 23.26 -7.76 17.91
CA ALA A 3 21.89 -7.48 18.35
C ALA A 3 20.99 -7.51 17.11
N SER A 4 20.02 -8.42 17.09
CA SER A 4 19.03 -8.53 16.05
C SER A 4 18.24 -7.23 15.96
N ASP A 5 18.46 -6.48 14.87
CA ASP A 5 17.60 -5.39 14.44
C ASP A 5 16.31 -5.99 13.87
N THR A 6 15.44 -6.44 14.78
CA THR A 6 14.07 -6.84 14.44
C THR A 6 13.15 -5.70 14.84
N SER A 7 13.19 -4.60 14.10
CA SER A 7 12.03 -3.71 14.04
C SER A 7 10.83 -4.55 13.58
N SER A 8 9.96 -4.90 14.54
CA SER A 8 8.81 -5.75 14.29
C SER A 8 7.92 -5.07 13.24
N PRO A 9 7.35 -5.79 12.25
CA PRO A 9 6.42 -5.21 11.26
C PRO A 9 5.25 -4.43 11.90
N ARG A 10 4.98 -4.69 13.18
CA ARG A 10 3.98 -4.03 14.03
C ARG A 10 4.35 -2.59 14.40
N LEU A 11 5.63 -2.31 14.62
CA LEU A 11 6.11 -0.95 14.91
C LEU A 11 6.10 -0.10 13.64
N ASN A 12 6.35 -0.71 12.49
CA ASN A 12 6.30 -0.02 11.20
C ASN A 12 4.86 0.39 10.84
N ALA A 13 3.86 -0.45 11.15
CA ALA A 13 2.44 -0.09 10.99
C ALA A 13 2.02 1.07 11.91
N LEU A 14 2.53 1.13 13.14
CA LEU A 14 2.27 2.22 14.08
C LEU A 14 2.93 3.54 13.64
N ALA A 15 4.16 3.47 13.11
CA ALA A 15 4.90 4.63 12.61
C ALA A 15 4.27 5.26 11.35
N ALA A 16 3.77 4.44 10.42
CA ALA A 16 3.12 4.90 9.19
C ALA A 16 1.79 5.65 9.42
N LEU A 17 1.26 5.65 10.65
CA LEU A 17 -0.04 6.23 11.00
C LEU A 17 0.06 7.44 11.95
N GLY A 18 1.27 7.99 12.14
CA GLY A 18 1.56 9.12 13.04
C GLY A 18 0.83 10.44 12.74
N GLU A 19 0.06 10.53 11.65
CA GLU A 19 -0.85 11.65 11.34
C GLU A 19 -2.31 11.42 11.78
N SER A 20 -2.63 10.32 12.48
CA SER A 20 -4.03 9.97 12.81
C SER A 20 -4.62 10.73 14.00
N THR A 21 -5.96 10.80 14.05
CA THR A 21 -6.73 11.37 15.16
C THR A 21 -6.44 10.66 16.49
N GLU A 22 -6.71 11.33 17.62
CA GLU A 22 -6.43 10.78 18.97
C GLU A 22 -7.06 9.38 19.19
N ASP A 23 -8.26 9.15 18.65
CA ASP A 23 -8.96 7.87 18.76
C ASP A 23 -8.23 6.73 18.03
N ASN A 24 -7.74 6.99 16.81
CA ASN A 24 -6.99 6.02 16.03
C ASN A 24 -5.65 5.69 16.71
N ARG A 25 -4.97 6.70 17.29
CA ARG A 25 -3.74 6.49 18.05
C ARG A 25 -3.95 5.53 19.21
N ALA A 26 -4.99 5.74 20.03
CA ALA A 26 -5.27 4.90 21.17
C ALA A 26 -5.56 3.43 20.77
N GLU A 27 -6.27 3.23 19.65
CA GLU A 27 -6.54 1.90 19.10
C GLU A 27 -5.27 1.17 18.69
N LEU A 28 -4.36 1.87 18.01
CA LEU A 28 -3.11 1.28 17.54
C LEU A 28 -2.15 0.97 18.69
N ILE A 29 -2.10 1.84 19.71
CA ILE A 29 -1.34 1.59 20.95
C ILE A 29 -1.88 0.35 21.66
N GLU A 30 -3.20 0.21 21.76
CA GLU A 30 -3.83 -1.02 22.28
C GLU A 30 -3.45 -2.23 21.44
N ALA A 31 -3.60 -2.18 20.12
CA ALA A 31 -3.29 -3.30 19.23
C ALA A 31 -1.80 -3.71 19.35
N ALA A 32 -0.88 -2.75 19.39
CA ALA A 32 0.55 -3.02 19.59
C ALA A 32 0.82 -3.66 20.96
N TRP A 33 0.18 -3.16 22.02
CA TRP A 33 0.28 -3.72 23.37
C TRP A 33 -0.24 -5.17 23.41
N LEU A 34 -1.45 -5.41 22.90
CA LEU A 34 -2.11 -6.71 22.89
C LEU A 34 -1.38 -7.75 22.02
N THR A 35 -0.71 -7.31 20.96
CA THR A 35 0.09 -8.20 20.10
C THR A 35 1.50 -8.46 20.64
N GLY A 36 1.93 -7.77 21.70
CA GLY A 36 3.11 -8.12 22.50
C GLY A 36 4.15 -7.02 22.70
N THR A 37 3.99 -5.82 22.14
CA THR A 37 4.89 -4.70 22.41
C THR A 37 4.56 -4.11 23.79
N ARG A 38 5.14 -4.69 24.86
CA ARG A 38 4.87 -4.31 26.27
C ARG A 38 5.80 -3.24 26.82
N ASN A 39 6.51 -2.49 25.96
CA ASN A 39 7.42 -1.43 26.36
C ASN A 39 6.84 -0.04 26.03
N PRO A 40 6.33 0.72 27.02
CA PRO A 40 5.73 2.03 26.80
C PRO A 40 6.71 3.06 26.20
N ALA A 41 8.02 2.91 26.44
CA ALA A 41 9.02 3.80 25.85
C ALA A 41 9.15 3.59 24.34
N GLU A 42 9.08 2.34 23.91
CA GLU A 42 9.14 1.93 22.51
C GLU A 42 7.87 2.36 21.78
N LEU A 43 6.69 2.11 22.38
CA LEU A 43 5.41 2.60 21.85
C LEU A 43 5.40 4.12 21.71
N ALA A 44 5.88 4.85 22.72
CA ALA A 44 5.96 6.31 22.70
C ALA A 44 6.89 6.80 21.56
N SER A 45 8.05 6.17 21.42
CA SER A 45 9.02 6.49 20.37
C SER A 45 8.43 6.26 18.97
N VAL A 46 7.74 5.14 18.77
CA VAL A 46 7.19 4.75 17.46
C VAL A 46 5.95 5.58 17.11
N ALA A 47 5.09 5.89 18.08
CA ALA A 47 3.92 6.72 17.87
C ALA A 47 4.22 8.23 17.90
N GLY A 48 5.47 8.64 18.16
CA GLY A 48 5.86 10.05 18.21
C GLY A 48 5.20 10.85 19.34
N VAL A 49 4.85 10.21 20.46
CA VAL A 49 4.16 10.84 21.60
C VAL A 49 4.94 10.69 22.90
N ALA A 50 4.56 11.44 23.93
CA ALA A 50 5.12 11.27 25.27
C ALA A 50 4.65 9.93 25.87
N ARG A 51 5.47 9.35 26.77
CA ARG A 51 5.08 8.13 27.51
C ARG A 51 3.78 8.28 28.29
N ASP A 52 3.51 9.48 28.81
CA ASP A 52 2.28 9.77 29.54
C ASP A 52 1.04 9.67 28.65
N THR A 53 1.16 10.00 27.36
CA THR A 53 0.10 9.80 26.37
C THR A 53 -0.17 8.32 26.15
N VAL A 54 0.88 7.50 26.01
CA VAL A 54 0.73 6.03 25.91
C VAL A 54 0.03 5.48 27.15
N TYR A 55 0.37 5.98 28.34
CA TYR A 55 -0.29 5.57 29.57
C TYR A 55 -1.76 5.97 29.63
N ALA A 56 -2.09 7.19 29.20
CA ALA A 56 -3.47 7.67 29.13
C ALA A 56 -4.29 6.84 28.14
N ASP A 57 -3.75 6.57 26.96
CA ASP A 57 -4.43 5.79 25.90
C ASP A 57 -4.68 4.34 26.34
N LEU A 58 -3.68 3.66 26.96
CA LEU A 58 -3.86 2.31 27.51
C LEU A 58 -4.90 2.29 28.65
N ALA A 59 -4.86 3.29 29.54
CA ALA A 59 -5.82 3.38 30.64
C ALA A 59 -7.25 3.62 30.14
N ALA A 60 -7.42 4.43 29.09
CA ALA A 60 -8.73 4.68 28.46
C ALA A 60 -9.34 3.42 27.84
N ARG A 61 -8.50 2.47 27.40
CA ARG A 61 -8.91 1.14 26.90
C ARG A 61 -9.06 0.08 27.99
N GLY A 62 -8.90 0.45 29.27
CA GLY A 62 -9.01 -0.47 30.40
C GLY A 62 -7.86 -1.48 30.49
N ILE A 63 -6.71 -1.17 29.88
CA ILE A 63 -5.54 -2.04 29.87
C ILE A 63 -4.67 -1.74 31.09
N ASP A 64 -4.46 -2.73 31.95
CA ASP A 64 -3.50 -2.64 33.04
C ASP A 64 -2.07 -2.81 32.50
N ARG A 65 -1.30 -1.72 32.48
CA ARG A 65 0.11 -1.69 32.06
C ARG A 65 1.05 -2.45 33.00
N GLN A 66 0.65 -2.71 34.24
CA GLN A 66 1.45 -3.49 35.20
C GLN A 66 1.33 -4.99 34.92
N ASP A 67 0.25 -5.41 34.27
CA ASP A 67 0.05 -6.79 33.85
C ASP A 67 0.79 -7.07 32.54
N ARG A 68 2.12 -7.18 32.64
CA ARG A 68 2.99 -7.49 31.50
C ARG A 68 2.90 -8.94 31.06
N ASP A 69 2.49 -9.81 31.99
CA ASP A 69 2.34 -11.25 31.80
C ASP A 69 0.94 -11.63 31.35
N ALA A 70 0.00 -10.67 31.28
CA ALA A 70 -1.28 -10.83 30.62
C ALA A 70 -1.06 -11.57 29.31
N ALA A 71 -1.72 -12.72 29.18
CA ALA A 71 -1.73 -13.44 27.92
C ALA A 71 -2.08 -12.42 26.83
N PRO A 72 -1.30 -12.33 25.73
CA PRO A 72 -1.67 -11.46 24.63
C PRO A 72 -3.14 -11.73 24.32
N ALA A 73 -3.95 -10.67 24.22
CA ALA A 73 -5.34 -10.85 23.84
C ALA A 73 -5.36 -11.73 22.60
N ARG A 74 -6.37 -12.62 22.51
CA ARG A 74 -6.52 -13.55 21.37
C ARG A 74 -6.12 -12.79 20.13
N ARG A 75 -5.07 -13.29 19.45
CA ARG A 75 -4.63 -12.71 18.18
C ARG A 75 -5.89 -12.42 17.38
N PRO A 76 -6.02 -11.23 16.76
CA PRO A 76 -7.17 -10.95 15.90
C PRO A 76 -7.34 -12.19 15.03
N GLU A 77 -8.52 -12.79 15.13
CA GLU A 77 -8.80 -14.04 14.45
C GLU A 77 -8.49 -13.78 12.98
N SER A 78 -7.64 -14.62 12.38
CA SER A 78 -7.26 -14.44 10.98
C SER A 78 -8.54 -14.28 10.17
N VAL A 79 -8.63 -13.23 9.36
CA VAL A 79 -9.82 -12.97 8.55
C VAL A 79 -10.05 -14.19 7.67
N GLY A 80 -11.03 -15.01 8.04
CA GLY A 80 -11.31 -16.27 7.36
C GLY A 80 -11.92 -16.02 5.99
N ALA A 81 -11.86 -17.02 5.12
CA ALA A 81 -12.44 -16.97 3.78
C ALA A 81 -13.90 -16.46 3.77
N ALA A 82 -14.71 -16.91 4.74
CA ALA A 82 -16.11 -16.49 4.88
C ALA A 82 -16.29 -14.99 5.16
N ALA A 83 -15.39 -14.38 5.94
CA ALA A 83 -15.44 -12.95 6.23
C ALA A 83 -15.01 -12.14 5.00
N VAL A 84 -13.95 -12.58 4.30
CA VAL A 84 -13.52 -11.94 3.04
C VAL A 84 -14.63 -12.03 1.98
N ASP A 85 -15.26 -13.20 1.82
CA ASP A 85 -16.38 -13.39 0.89
C ASP A 85 -17.59 -12.50 1.23
N ALA A 86 -17.91 -12.33 2.52
CA ALA A 86 -18.99 -11.45 2.94
C ALA A 86 -18.72 -9.98 2.54
N VAL A 87 -17.49 -9.50 2.73
CA VAL A 87 -17.08 -8.16 2.27
C VAL A 87 -17.16 -8.07 0.75
N ALA A 88 -16.71 -9.11 0.05
CA ALA A 88 -16.72 -9.15 -1.40
C ALA A 88 -18.15 -9.06 -1.97
N ARG A 89 -19.10 -9.80 -1.39
CA ARG A 89 -20.53 -9.74 -1.75
C ARG A 89 -21.13 -8.37 -1.48
N GLN A 90 -20.86 -7.81 -0.30
CA GLN A 90 -21.36 -6.47 0.03
C GLN A 90 -20.81 -5.40 -0.94
N ALA A 91 -19.54 -5.50 -1.33
CA ALA A 91 -18.95 -4.60 -2.33
C ALA A 91 -19.59 -4.83 -3.72
N ALA A 92 -19.81 -6.09 -4.12
CA ALA A 92 -20.47 -6.42 -5.37
C ALA A 92 -21.90 -5.85 -5.44
N ASP A 93 -22.69 -5.97 -4.37
CA ASP A 93 -24.05 -5.41 -4.30
C ASP A 93 -24.09 -3.90 -4.56
N VAL A 94 -23.04 -3.17 -4.18
CA VAL A 94 -22.91 -1.72 -4.39
C VAL A 94 -22.45 -1.40 -5.81
N PHE A 95 -21.43 -2.11 -6.31
CA PHE A 95 -20.75 -1.73 -7.55
C PHE A 95 -21.30 -2.41 -8.80
N GLU A 96 -21.92 -3.59 -8.70
CA GLU A 96 -22.46 -4.32 -9.84
C GLU A 96 -23.50 -3.51 -10.63
N PRO A 97 -24.51 -2.86 -10.01
CA PRO A 97 -25.48 -2.07 -10.78
C PRO A 97 -24.82 -0.90 -11.52
N LEU A 98 -23.78 -0.32 -10.92
CA LEU A 98 -23.06 0.84 -11.45
C LEU A 98 -22.08 0.46 -12.58
N SER A 99 -21.49 -0.74 -12.51
CA SER A 99 -20.56 -1.25 -13.53
C SER A 99 -21.25 -1.55 -14.87
N HIS A 100 -22.57 -1.74 -14.87
CA HIS A 100 -23.37 -1.93 -16.07
C HIS A 100 -23.80 -0.61 -16.76
N SER A 101 -23.40 0.55 -16.23
CA SER A 101 -23.60 1.82 -16.93
C SER A 101 -22.78 1.87 -18.23
N HIS A 102 -23.20 2.70 -19.19
CA HIS A 102 -22.51 2.80 -20.49
C HIS A 102 -21.06 3.34 -20.35
N ASP A 103 -20.80 4.08 -19.28
CA ASP A 103 -19.51 4.69 -18.97
C ASP A 103 -19.31 4.67 -17.43
N PRO A 104 -18.92 3.52 -16.85
CA PRO A 104 -18.65 3.44 -15.44
C PRO A 104 -17.41 4.29 -15.14
N GLY A 105 -17.60 5.38 -14.40
CA GLY A 105 -16.50 6.23 -13.98
C GLY A 105 -15.40 5.44 -13.24
N PRO A 106 -14.16 5.96 -13.19
CA PRO A 106 -13.00 5.21 -12.72
C PRO A 106 -13.15 4.65 -11.30
N LEU A 107 -13.78 5.40 -10.38
CA LEU A 107 -14.02 4.91 -9.02
C LEU A 107 -14.96 3.70 -8.97
N THR A 108 -15.99 3.67 -9.83
CA THR A 108 -16.90 2.54 -9.94
C THR A 108 -16.16 1.31 -10.47
N THR A 109 -15.36 1.47 -11.51
CA THR A 109 -14.57 0.37 -12.08
C THR A 109 -13.55 -0.17 -11.08
N ALA A 110 -12.85 0.70 -10.37
CA ALA A 110 -11.94 0.28 -9.30
C ALA A 110 -12.66 -0.49 -8.17
N GLY A 111 -13.82 0.01 -7.72
CA GLY A 111 -14.63 -0.64 -6.69
C GLY A 111 -15.14 -2.03 -7.11
N TRP A 112 -15.59 -2.17 -8.36
CA TRP A 112 -16.01 -3.45 -8.91
C TRP A 112 -14.86 -4.46 -8.98
N GLN A 113 -13.70 -4.03 -9.48
CA GLN A 113 -12.52 -4.91 -9.57
C GLN A 113 -11.99 -5.32 -8.19
N LEU A 114 -12.07 -4.44 -7.19
CA LEU A 114 -11.76 -4.80 -5.81
C LEU A 114 -12.75 -5.83 -5.24
N ALA A 115 -14.05 -5.71 -5.53
CA ALA A 115 -15.03 -6.71 -5.11
C ALA A 115 -14.69 -8.09 -5.69
N LEU A 116 -14.31 -8.15 -6.96
CA LEU A 116 -13.86 -9.38 -7.61
C LEU A 116 -12.53 -9.89 -7.03
N ALA A 117 -11.56 -9.01 -6.77
CA ALA A 117 -10.30 -9.37 -6.13
C ALA A 117 -10.52 -10.00 -4.74
N TYR A 118 -11.42 -9.45 -3.92
CA TYR A 118 -11.77 -10.05 -2.63
C TYR A 118 -12.39 -11.44 -2.76
N ARG A 119 -13.20 -11.70 -3.80
CA ARG A 119 -13.70 -13.05 -4.07
C ARG A 119 -12.55 -14.02 -4.40
N SER A 120 -11.58 -13.61 -5.20
CA SER A 120 -10.39 -14.44 -5.49
C SER A 120 -9.57 -14.71 -4.23
N ILE A 121 -9.38 -13.70 -3.36
CA ILE A 121 -8.71 -13.90 -2.06
C ILE A 121 -9.48 -14.89 -1.19
N ALA A 122 -10.81 -14.76 -1.11
CA ALA A 122 -11.64 -15.69 -0.34
C ALA A 122 -11.49 -17.13 -0.85
N ALA A 123 -11.46 -17.33 -2.18
CA ALA A 123 -11.23 -18.63 -2.80
C ALA A 123 -9.83 -19.18 -2.48
N LEU A 124 -8.78 -18.37 -2.58
CA LEU A 124 -7.40 -18.77 -2.25
C LEU A 124 -7.19 -19.11 -0.78
N LEU A 125 -8.00 -18.54 0.12
CA LEU A 125 -7.98 -18.84 1.56
C LEU A 125 -8.68 -20.18 1.88
N LEU A 126 -9.47 -20.73 0.95
CA LEU A 126 -10.04 -22.07 1.09
C LEU A 126 -9.00 -23.11 0.64
N ASP A 127 -8.75 -24.12 1.46
CA ASP A 127 -7.80 -25.21 1.15
C ASP A 127 -8.37 -26.27 0.17
N GLU A 128 -9.47 -25.94 -0.50
CA GLU A 128 -10.24 -26.88 -1.33
C GLU A 128 -9.93 -26.77 -2.83
N LEU A 129 -9.19 -25.74 -3.25
CA LEU A 129 -8.81 -25.56 -4.65
C LEU A 129 -7.71 -26.55 -5.06
N ALA A 130 -7.87 -27.17 -6.23
CA ALA A 130 -6.78 -27.88 -6.88
C ALA A 130 -5.64 -26.90 -7.20
N ASP A 131 -4.40 -27.37 -7.28
CA ASP A 131 -3.24 -26.50 -7.49
C ASP A 131 -3.31 -25.70 -8.79
N ALA A 132 -3.84 -26.29 -9.87
CA ALA A 132 -4.04 -25.59 -11.14
C ALA A 132 -5.07 -24.44 -11.01
N ASP A 133 -6.20 -24.68 -10.34
CA ASP A 133 -7.22 -23.66 -10.10
C ASP A 133 -6.70 -22.55 -9.18
N ARG A 134 -5.82 -22.90 -8.23
CA ARG A 134 -5.17 -21.95 -7.31
C ARG A 134 -4.22 -21.01 -8.06
N GLU A 135 -3.44 -21.52 -8.99
CA GLU A 135 -2.54 -20.71 -9.84
C GLU A 135 -3.33 -19.76 -10.72
N GLU A 136 -4.35 -20.25 -11.44
CA GLU A 136 -5.24 -19.42 -12.27
C GLU A 136 -5.95 -18.34 -11.43
N THR A 137 -6.44 -18.70 -10.24
CA THR A 137 -7.08 -17.73 -9.33
C THR A 137 -6.09 -16.66 -8.85
N ALA A 138 -4.82 -17.01 -8.65
CA ALA A 138 -3.79 -16.05 -8.24
C ALA A 138 -3.40 -15.09 -9.38
N GLU A 139 -3.34 -15.58 -10.62
CA GLU A 139 -3.14 -14.75 -11.80
C GLU A 139 -4.30 -13.77 -11.98
N GLU A 140 -5.54 -14.28 -11.92
CA GLU A 140 -6.74 -13.44 -12.04
C GLU A 140 -6.83 -12.39 -10.92
N LEU A 141 -6.43 -12.75 -9.69
CA LEU A 141 -6.32 -11.80 -8.59
C LEU A 141 -5.33 -10.66 -8.92
N SER A 142 -4.16 -10.99 -9.45
CA SER A 142 -3.16 -10.00 -9.85
C SER A 142 -3.72 -9.03 -10.89
N ASP A 143 -4.37 -9.55 -11.94
CA ASP A 143 -4.96 -8.74 -13.00
C ASP A 143 -6.05 -7.80 -12.46
N ARG A 144 -6.94 -8.30 -11.61
CA ARG A 144 -8.00 -7.50 -10.98
C ARG A 144 -7.42 -6.37 -10.10
N LEU A 145 -6.37 -6.67 -9.33
CA LEU A 145 -5.70 -5.65 -8.51
C LEU A 145 -5.01 -4.59 -9.36
N GLN A 146 -4.39 -4.97 -10.48
CA GLN A 146 -3.78 -4.02 -11.42
C GLN A 146 -4.82 -3.10 -12.05
N ILE A 147 -5.96 -3.64 -12.52
CA ILE A 147 -7.05 -2.82 -13.07
C ILE A 147 -7.63 -1.89 -12.00
N ALA A 148 -7.84 -2.38 -10.78
CA ALA A 148 -8.32 -1.56 -9.67
C ALA A 148 -7.36 -0.41 -9.34
N LEU A 149 -6.05 -0.68 -9.32
CA LEU A 149 -5.02 0.32 -9.08
C LEU A 149 -4.98 1.38 -10.18
N HIS A 150 -4.98 0.95 -11.45
CA HIS A 150 -5.03 1.84 -12.62
C HIS A 150 -6.20 2.82 -12.52
N HIS A 151 -7.42 2.34 -12.33
CA HIS A 151 -8.58 3.22 -12.25
C HIS A 151 -8.60 4.09 -10.98
N SER A 152 -8.01 3.61 -9.87
CA SER A 152 -7.81 4.43 -8.67
C SER A 152 -6.84 5.60 -8.95
N HIS A 153 -5.79 5.36 -9.73
CA HIS A 153 -4.87 6.41 -10.18
C HIS A 153 -5.55 7.42 -11.10
N VAL A 154 -6.32 6.96 -12.08
CA VAL A 154 -7.10 7.85 -12.97
C VAL A 154 -8.04 8.73 -12.14
N TYR A 155 -8.79 8.15 -11.19
CA TYR A 155 -9.66 8.93 -10.31
C TYR A 155 -8.87 9.95 -9.49
N ARG A 156 -7.76 9.53 -8.84
CA ARG A 156 -6.93 10.41 -8.01
C ARG A 156 -6.31 11.56 -8.83
N ALA A 157 -5.81 11.26 -10.02
CA ALA A 157 -5.24 12.23 -10.94
C ALA A 157 -6.29 13.27 -11.37
N SER A 158 -7.52 12.85 -11.69
CA SER A 158 -8.61 13.75 -12.07
C SER A 158 -9.03 14.73 -10.97
N ARG A 159 -8.70 14.44 -9.70
CA ARG A 159 -9.08 15.22 -8.52
C ARG A 159 -7.95 16.07 -7.96
N SER A 160 -6.74 15.96 -8.50
CA SER A 160 -5.54 16.53 -7.90
C SER A 160 -4.78 17.40 -8.89
N THR A 161 -4.25 18.51 -8.40
CA THR A 161 -3.30 19.31 -9.17
C THR A 161 -1.93 18.61 -9.22
N PRO A 162 -1.13 18.80 -10.28
CA PRO A 162 0.26 18.34 -10.38
C PRO A 162 1.09 18.50 -9.10
N ARG A 163 1.15 19.73 -8.56
CA ARG A 163 1.90 20.06 -7.34
C ARG A 163 1.44 19.26 -6.11
N ARG A 164 0.13 19.03 -5.97
CA ARG A 164 -0.44 18.27 -4.85
C ARG A 164 -0.09 16.79 -4.97
N LEU A 165 -0.12 16.24 -6.18
CA LEU A 165 0.28 14.85 -6.43
C LEU A 165 1.75 14.64 -6.10
N GLY A 166 2.65 15.46 -6.67
CA GLY A 166 4.08 15.34 -6.41
C GLY A 166 4.45 15.56 -4.95
N ALA A 167 3.82 16.51 -4.25
CA ALA A 167 4.00 16.68 -2.81
C ALA A 167 3.52 15.47 -1.99
N GLN A 168 2.42 14.83 -2.39
CA GLN A 168 1.90 13.66 -1.67
C GLN A 168 2.77 12.43 -1.92
N THR A 169 3.17 12.14 -3.16
CA THR A 169 4.10 11.04 -3.45
C THR A 169 5.44 11.27 -2.76
N GLY A 170 5.96 12.52 -2.75
CA GLY A 170 7.19 12.85 -2.02
C GLY A 170 7.10 12.64 -0.51
N ARG A 171 5.93 12.84 0.11
CA ARG A 171 5.74 12.51 1.54
C ARG A 171 5.77 11.01 1.77
N THR A 172 5.03 10.25 0.97
CA THR A 172 5.04 8.78 1.03
C THR A 172 6.45 8.24 0.81
N ASP A 173 7.22 8.81 -0.11
CA ASP A 173 8.62 8.46 -0.32
C ASP A 173 9.47 8.75 0.92
N ALA A 174 9.31 9.91 1.54
CA ALA A 174 10.07 10.25 2.74
C ALA A 174 9.80 9.23 3.87
N GLU A 175 8.55 8.83 4.05
CA GLU A 175 8.15 7.79 5.03
C GLU A 175 8.75 6.43 4.71
N ILE A 176 8.67 5.99 3.44
CA ILE A 176 9.21 4.71 2.98
C ILE A 176 10.74 4.70 3.01
N SER A 177 11.39 5.83 2.73
CA SER A 177 12.85 5.96 2.63
C SER A 177 13.58 5.62 3.93
N VAL A 178 12.89 5.74 5.07
CA VAL A 178 13.39 5.32 6.38
C VAL A 178 13.62 3.80 6.43
N LEU A 179 12.85 3.03 5.65
CA LEU A 179 12.87 1.58 5.65
C LEU A 179 13.61 0.97 4.44
N GLN A 180 13.66 1.68 3.31
CA GLN A 180 14.28 1.19 2.08
C GLN A 180 14.77 2.31 1.17
N PRO A 181 15.86 2.12 0.41
CA PRO A 181 16.30 3.11 -0.57
C PRO A 181 15.24 3.30 -1.67
N LEU A 182 14.95 4.56 -2.02
CA LEU A 182 14.05 4.90 -3.11
C LEU A 182 14.82 5.44 -4.32
N PRO A 183 14.47 5.02 -5.55
CA PRO A 183 15.10 5.52 -6.75
C PRO A 183 14.68 6.97 -7.01
N SER A 184 15.65 7.88 -7.03
CA SER A 184 15.41 9.28 -7.41
C SER A 184 15.35 9.47 -8.93
N ALA A 185 15.98 8.55 -9.68
CA ALA A 185 16.00 8.51 -11.13
C ALA A 185 16.23 7.06 -11.59
N ALA A 186 15.79 6.75 -12.80
CA ALA A 186 15.99 5.44 -13.43
C ALA A 186 16.31 5.59 -14.91
N THR A 187 17.07 4.65 -15.46
CA THR A 187 17.28 4.54 -16.91
C THR A 187 16.88 3.16 -17.35
N VAL A 188 15.96 3.07 -18.31
CA VAL A 188 15.44 1.83 -18.87
C VAL A 188 15.80 1.79 -20.35
N THR A 189 16.30 0.65 -20.80
CA THR A 189 16.49 0.38 -22.22
C THR A 189 15.34 -0.47 -22.71
N LEU A 190 14.60 0.03 -23.70
CA LEU A 190 13.51 -0.68 -24.36
C LEU A 190 14.02 -1.24 -25.68
N THR A 191 13.77 -2.53 -25.94
CA THR A 191 14.07 -3.16 -27.23
C THR A 191 12.77 -3.33 -28.00
N LEU A 192 12.66 -2.65 -29.14
CA LEU A 192 11.51 -2.76 -30.03
C LEU A 192 11.56 -4.09 -30.81
N HIS A 193 10.42 -4.48 -31.38
CA HIS A 193 10.34 -5.70 -32.20
C HIS A 193 11.22 -5.62 -33.47
N SER A 194 11.57 -4.41 -33.91
CA SER A 194 12.53 -4.16 -35.00
C SER A 194 13.98 -4.46 -34.63
N GLY A 195 14.28 -4.66 -33.33
CA GLY A 195 15.63 -4.77 -32.78
C GLY A 195 16.28 -3.43 -32.44
N GLU A 196 15.62 -2.30 -32.75
CA GLU A 196 16.05 -0.97 -32.30
C GLU A 196 15.93 -0.85 -30.78
N THR A 197 16.90 -0.16 -30.17
CA THR A 197 16.90 0.11 -28.73
C THR A 197 16.67 1.59 -28.45
N LEU A 198 15.84 1.88 -27.45
CA LEU A 198 15.54 3.23 -26.99
C LEU A 198 15.99 3.37 -25.54
N THR A 199 16.63 4.49 -25.21
CA THR A 199 16.98 4.81 -23.83
C THR A 199 15.94 5.75 -23.25
N VAL A 200 15.23 5.32 -22.22
CA VAL A 200 14.26 6.13 -21.47
C VAL A 200 14.86 6.48 -20.12
N ARG A 201 14.89 7.76 -19.79
CA ARG A 201 15.39 8.29 -18.52
C ARG A 201 14.23 8.89 -17.74
N PHE A 202 14.02 8.39 -16.54
CA PHE A 202 13.06 8.87 -15.57
C PHE A 202 13.75 9.74 -14.54
N GLY A 203 13.14 10.87 -14.21
CA GLY A 203 13.59 11.78 -13.15
C GLY A 203 12.41 12.37 -12.40
N ARG A 204 12.67 13.46 -11.68
CA ARG A 204 11.63 14.28 -11.03
C ARG A 204 11.80 15.74 -11.38
N GLU A 205 10.69 16.43 -11.56
CA GLU A 205 10.63 17.88 -11.70
C GLU A 205 10.80 18.54 -10.32
N GLU A 206 11.72 19.51 -10.22
CA GLU A 206 12.04 20.15 -8.94
C GLU A 206 10.85 20.94 -8.35
N ASP A 207 10.07 21.62 -9.20
CA ASP A 207 9.02 22.53 -8.76
C ASP A 207 7.72 21.83 -8.31
N THR A 208 7.38 20.72 -8.98
CA THR A 208 6.12 20.01 -8.76
C THR A 208 6.31 18.68 -8.03
N GLY A 209 7.50 18.08 -8.13
CA GLY A 209 7.76 16.72 -7.67
C GLY A 209 7.18 15.63 -8.58
N LEU A 210 6.66 15.98 -9.76
CA LEU A 210 6.17 15.00 -10.72
C LEU A 210 7.32 14.25 -11.39
N THR A 211 7.05 13.02 -11.80
CA THR A 211 7.95 12.20 -12.60
C THR A 211 8.12 12.87 -13.96
N THR A 212 9.36 12.92 -14.44
CA THR A 212 9.71 13.39 -15.77
C THR A 212 10.23 12.23 -16.60
N LEU A 213 9.94 12.27 -17.90
CA LEU A 213 10.46 11.31 -18.88
C LEU A 213 11.29 12.06 -19.92
N SER A 214 12.43 11.50 -20.27
CA SER A 214 13.20 11.94 -21.44
C SER A 214 13.73 10.74 -22.20
N THR A 215 13.88 10.88 -23.52
CA THR A 215 14.41 9.80 -24.38
C THR A 215 15.33 10.37 -25.45
N ASP A 216 16.22 9.52 -25.95
CA ASP A 216 17.02 9.79 -27.15
C ASP A 216 16.24 9.55 -28.46
N SER A 217 15.04 8.97 -28.38
CA SER A 217 14.20 8.67 -29.53
C SER A 217 13.23 9.81 -29.86
N PRO A 218 13.08 10.20 -31.14
CA PRO A 218 12.00 11.09 -31.56
C PRO A 218 10.63 10.39 -31.61
N LEU A 219 10.58 9.07 -31.43
CA LEU A 219 9.35 8.27 -31.57
C LEU A 219 8.46 8.30 -30.32
N LEU A 220 9.00 8.69 -29.17
CA LEU A 220 8.26 8.71 -27.91
C LEU A 220 7.85 10.14 -27.58
N ASP A 221 6.54 10.32 -27.36
CA ASP A 221 6.07 11.51 -26.64
C ASP A 221 6.58 11.42 -25.19
N THR A 222 7.13 12.51 -24.72
CA THR A 222 7.70 12.62 -23.37
C THR A 222 6.77 13.36 -22.41
N THR A 223 5.60 13.77 -22.91
CA THR A 223 4.54 14.39 -22.12
C THR A 223 3.92 13.32 -21.22
N LEU A 224 4.09 13.49 -19.91
CA LEU A 224 3.45 12.66 -18.89
C LEU A 224 2.26 13.41 -18.30
N GLU A 225 1.13 12.72 -18.22
CA GLU A 225 -0.02 13.18 -17.46
C GLU A 225 0.11 12.85 -15.97
N ALA A 226 -0.77 13.43 -15.17
CA ALA A 226 -0.84 13.20 -13.73
C ALA A 226 -1.09 11.72 -13.36
N HIS A 227 -1.76 10.96 -14.23
CA HIS A 227 -1.99 9.53 -14.01
C HIS A 227 -0.72 8.71 -14.32
N ASP A 228 0.00 9.02 -15.39
CA ASP A 228 1.29 8.39 -15.73
C ASP A 228 2.30 8.54 -14.59
N HIS A 229 2.34 9.71 -13.93
CA HIS A 229 3.16 9.93 -12.74
C HIS A 229 2.92 8.87 -11.66
N LEU A 230 1.66 8.55 -11.36
CA LEU A 230 1.30 7.59 -10.32
C LEU A 230 1.65 6.15 -10.72
N GLU A 231 1.47 5.80 -11.99
CA GLU A 231 1.82 4.48 -12.51
C GLU A 231 3.33 4.25 -12.52
N LEU A 232 4.09 5.22 -13.04
CA LEU A 232 5.55 5.16 -13.05
C LEU A 232 6.12 5.12 -11.64
N HIS A 233 5.55 5.91 -10.71
CA HIS A 233 5.96 5.89 -9.30
C HIS A 233 5.75 4.50 -8.67
N THR A 234 4.58 3.88 -8.87
CA THR A 234 4.29 2.51 -8.39
C THR A 234 5.24 1.47 -8.99
N ALA A 235 5.53 1.58 -10.29
CA ALA A 235 6.46 0.67 -10.97
C ALA A 235 7.88 0.78 -10.41
N LEU A 236 8.37 2.02 -10.20
CA LEU A 236 9.68 2.28 -9.62
C LEU A 236 9.77 1.77 -8.17
N ASP A 237 8.72 1.95 -7.36
CA ASP A 237 8.65 1.41 -6.01
C ASP A 237 8.73 -0.12 -6.00
N THR A 238 8.04 -0.78 -6.94
CA THR A 238 8.09 -2.24 -7.09
C THR A 238 9.50 -2.71 -7.41
N VAL A 239 10.19 -2.04 -8.34
CA VAL A 239 11.59 -2.34 -8.69
C VAL A 239 12.51 -2.13 -7.49
N ALA A 240 12.34 -1.02 -6.76
CA ALA A 240 13.13 -0.70 -5.57
C ALA A 240 13.00 -1.76 -4.48
N GLN A 241 11.77 -2.25 -4.23
CA GLN A 241 11.51 -3.34 -3.29
C GLN A 241 12.22 -4.63 -3.69
N VAL A 242 12.18 -5.00 -4.98
CA VAL A 242 12.87 -6.19 -5.48
C VAL A 242 14.37 -6.05 -5.30
N LEU A 243 14.97 -4.93 -5.72
CA LEU A 243 16.41 -4.69 -5.57
C LEU A 243 16.85 -4.74 -4.10
N THR A 244 16.07 -4.13 -3.21
CA THR A 244 16.37 -4.10 -1.77
C THR A 244 16.39 -5.50 -1.16
N ARG A 245 15.54 -6.44 -1.61
CA ARG A 245 15.57 -7.84 -1.13
C ARG A 245 16.83 -8.60 -1.52
N HIS A 246 17.59 -8.10 -2.50
CA HIS A 246 18.81 -8.73 -3.01
C HIS A 246 20.10 -8.04 -2.55
N MET A 247 20.01 -6.98 -1.75
CA MET A 247 21.14 -6.29 -1.11
C MET A 247 21.42 -6.87 0.27
#